data_AF-A0A3D8YUU1-F1
#
_entry.id   AF-A0A3D8YUU1-F1
#
_cell.length_a   1.000
_cell.length_b   1.000
_cell.length_c   1.000
_cell.angle_alpha   90.00
_cell.angle_beta   90.00
_cell.angle_gamma   90.00
#
_symmetry.space_group_name_H-M   'P 1'
#
loop_
_entity.id
_entity.type
_entity.pdbx_description
1 polymer ?
#
loop_
_entity_poly.entity_id
_entity_poly.type
_entity_poly.pdbx_seq_one_letter_code
_entity_poly.pdbx_strand_id
1 'polypeptide(L)'
;MVLLQLTFLIVVLIASYFVIAKKMKADLLSRYLLFVLINSFFFFKIFHEQSALWVTLICAIGLVLNTKLLIIKKVVLILVTGIVVSVYRVPFSSAEFDDYVKGAYGIECVGSECVKVKKVVREDTMKLQTNEYSIQGYSFHWYYVFSRGELTLNDKSIKAINVMGFWFPLTESMEFGMARRTTVNGK
;
A
#
# COMPACT_ATOMS: atom_id res chain seq x y z
N MET A 1 -19.53 -14.32 -7.21
CA MET A 1 -18.63 -13.14 -7.25
C MET A 1 -17.73 -13.11 -8.48
N VAL A 2 -16.96 -14.18 -8.74
CA VAL A 2 -16.00 -14.24 -9.87
C VAL A 2 -16.64 -13.95 -11.24
N LEU A 3 -17.82 -14.51 -11.54
CA LEU A 3 -18.50 -14.27 -12.83
C LEU A 3 -18.92 -12.79 -13.01
N LEU A 4 -19.31 -12.12 -11.92
CA LEU A 4 -19.65 -10.69 -11.94
C LEU A 4 -18.41 -9.81 -12.16
N GLN A 5 -17.30 -10.17 -11.53
CA GLN A 5 -16.00 -9.52 -11.72
C GLN A 5 -15.50 -9.65 -13.17
N LEU A 6 -15.62 -10.84 -13.76
CA LEU A 6 -15.24 -11.11 -15.15
C LEU A 6 -16.12 -10.36 -16.15
N THR A 7 -17.44 -10.38 -15.95
CA THR A 7 -18.37 -9.63 -16.83
C THR A 7 -18.11 -8.12 -16.75
N PHE A 8 -17.87 -7.59 -15.56
CA PHE A 8 -17.49 -6.18 -15.39
C PHE A 8 -16.16 -5.85 -16.07
N LEU A 9 -15.15 -6.72 -15.97
CA LEU A 9 -13.87 -6.56 -16.68
C LEU A 9 -14.07 -6.50 -18.20
N ILE A 10 -14.90 -7.38 -18.76
CA ILE A 10 -15.21 -7.39 -20.20
C ILE A 10 -15.86 -6.06 -20.62
N VAL A 11 -16.81 -5.54 -19.84
CA VAL A 11 -17.43 -4.23 -20.10
C VAL A 11 -16.41 -3.11 -20.09
N VAL A 12 -15.48 -3.11 -19.12
CA VAL A 12 -14.39 -2.13 -19.04
C VAL A 12 -13.44 -2.26 -20.23
N LEU A 13 -13.11 -3.47 -20.67
CA LEU A 13 -12.27 -3.71 -21.84
C LEU A 13 -12.93 -3.20 -23.12
N ILE A 14 -14.24 -3.43 -23.28
CA ILE A 14 -15.01 -2.91 -24.42
C ILE A 14 -15.03 -1.38 -24.38
N ALA A 15 -15.34 -0.78 -23.22
CA ALA A 15 -15.37 0.68 -23.07
C ALA A 15 -13.99 1.33 -23.31
N SER A 16 -12.91 0.71 -22.82
CA SER A 16 -11.55 1.19 -23.02
C SER A 16 -11.05 0.96 -24.45
N TYR A 17 -11.47 -0.10 -25.12
CA TYR A 17 -11.25 -0.27 -26.56
C TYR A 17 -11.90 0.87 -27.36
N PHE A 18 -13.12 1.28 -27.01
CA PHE A 18 -13.75 2.45 -27.64
C PHE A 18 -12.95 3.75 -27.43
N VAL A 19 -12.27 3.91 -26.29
CA VAL A 19 -11.37 5.06 -26.03
C VAL A 19 -10.16 5.07 -26.97
N ILE A 20 -9.60 3.90 -27.33
CA ILE A 20 -8.50 3.80 -28.31
C ILE A 20 -9.03 4.00 -29.75
N ALA A 21 -10.06 3.24 -30.12
CA ALA A 21 -10.52 3.08 -31.49
C ALA A 21 -11.29 4.30 -32.01
N LYS A 22 -12.02 5.00 -31.14
CA LYS A 22 -12.74 6.22 -31.52
C LYS A 22 -11.77 7.38 -31.57
N LYS A 23 -11.86 8.24 -32.62
CA LYS A 23 -11.05 9.45 -32.80
C LYS A 23 -11.26 10.47 -31.66
N MET A 24 -10.70 10.21 -30.48
CA MET A 24 -10.49 11.25 -29.48
C MET A 24 -9.52 12.28 -30.05
N LYS A 25 -9.70 13.57 -29.78
CA LYS A 25 -8.79 14.64 -30.23
C LYS A 25 -7.37 14.55 -29.61
N ALA A 26 -7.11 13.53 -28.79
CA ALA A 26 -5.83 13.23 -28.18
C ALA A 26 -4.90 12.49 -29.17
N ASP A 27 -3.60 12.68 -28.97
CA ASP A 27 -2.52 11.96 -29.64
C ASP A 27 -2.52 10.46 -29.28
N LEU A 28 -1.89 9.65 -30.14
CA LEU A 28 -1.85 8.19 -29.99
C LEU A 28 -1.28 7.76 -28.62
N LEU A 29 -0.22 8.44 -28.15
CA LEU A 29 0.43 8.14 -26.88
C LEU A 29 -0.53 8.41 -25.71
N SER A 30 -1.20 9.57 -25.66
CA SER A 30 -2.22 9.84 -24.65
C SER A 30 -3.36 8.82 -24.64
N ARG A 31 -3.82 8.36 -25.81
CA ARG A 31 -4.87 7.33 -25.88
C ARG A 31 -4.39 5.99 -25.31
N TYR A 32 -3.16 5.60 -25.63
CA TYR A 32 -2.55 4.39 -25.10
C TYR A 32 -2.37 4.46 -23.58
N LEU A 33 -1.83 5.58 -23.06
CA LEU A 33 -1.67 5.79 -21.62
C LEU A 33 -3.02 5.79 -20.89
N LEU A 34 -4.05 6.39 -21.48
CA LEU A 34 -5.40 6.39 -20.91
C LEU A 34 -6.01 4.98 -20.88
N PHE A 35 -5.79 4.19 -21.92
CA PHE A 35 -6.22 2.78 -21.95
C PHE A 35 -5.55 1.97 -20.86
N VAL A 36 -4.22 2.06 -20.73
CA VAL A 36 -3.49 1.32 -19.68
C VAL A 36 -3.93 1.79 -18.30
N LEU A 37 -4.07 3.10 -18.08
CA LEU A 37 -4.54 3.67 -16.82
C LEU A 37 -5.90 3.09 -16.39
N ILE A 38 -6.88 3.10 -17.29
CA ILE A 38 -8.24 2.59 -17.03
C ILE A 38 -8.15 1.10 -16.68
N ASN A 39 -7.49 0.31 -17.52
CA ASN A 39 -7.40 -1.14 -17.31
C ASN A 39 -6.68 -1.49 -16.01
N SER A 40 -5.55 -0.85 -15.70
CA SER A 40 -4.81 -1.09 -14.46
C SER A 40 -5.60 -0.71 -13.22
N PHE A 41 -6.36 0.40 -13.26
CA PHE A 41 -7.19 0.80 -12.13
C PHE A 41 -8.33 -0.19 -11.86
N PHE A 42 -9.00 -0.64 -12.92
CA PHE A 42 -10.06 -1.65 -12.78
C PHE A 42 -9.52 -3.03 -12.41
N PHE A 43 -8.33 -3.38 -12.91
CA PHE A 43 -7.63 -4.59 -12.48
C PHE A 43 -7.37 -4.58 -10.97
N PHE A 44 -6.85 -3.47 -10.42
CA PHE A 44 -6.73 -3.29 -8.96
C PHE A 44 -8.08 -3.47 -8.25
N LYS A 45 -9.16 -2.85 -8.75
CA LYS A 45 -10.48 -2.95 -8.11
C LYS A 45 -11.08 -4.35 -8.11
N ILE A 46 -10.79 -5.16 -9.12
CA ILE A 46 -11.36 -6.49 -9.30
C ILE A 46 -10.53 -7.55 -8.57
N PHE A 47 -9.22 -7.49 -8.74
CA PHE A 47 -8.30 -8.52 -8.24
C PHE A 47 -7.62 -8.14 -6.93
N HIS A 48 -7.85 -6.92 -6.42
CA HIS A 48 -7.19 -6.38 -5.23
C HIS A 48 -5.65 -6.37 -5.31
N GLU A 49 -5.10 -6.43 -6.52
CA GLU A 49 -3.66 -6.47 -6.76
C GLU A 49 -3.05 -5.07 -6.64
N GLN A 50 -2.36 -4.81 -5.53
CA GLN A 50 -1.78 -3.51 -5.21
C GLN A 50 -0.74 -3.07 -6.25
N SER A 51 -0.05 -4.00 -6.91
CA SER A 51 0.95 -3.69 -7.94
C SER A 51 0.36 -2.90 -9.13
N ALA A 52 -0.92 -3.13 -9.45
CA ALA A 52 -1.58 -2.44 -10.56
C ALA A 52 -1.76 -0.93 -10.33
N LEU A 53 -1.83 -0.47 -9.07
CA LEU A 53 -1.89 0.95 -8.75
C LEU A 53 -0.62 1.72 -9.14
N TRP A 54 0.55 1.07 -9.14
CA TRP A 54 1.80 1.69 -9.62
C TRP A 54 1.73 1.98 -11.11
N VAL A 55 1.17 1.04 -11.88
CA VAL A 55 0.97 1.22 -13.32
C VAL A 55 -0.02 2.37 -13.56
N THR A 56 -1.12 2.42 -12.82
CA THR A 56 -2.07 3.55 -12.87
C THR A 56 -1.39 4.88 -12.57
N LEU A 57 -0.54 4.95 -11.54
CA LEU A 57 0.19 6.16 -11.17
C LEU A 57 1.15 6.61 -12.27
N ILE A 58 1.96 5.70 -12.81
CA ILE A 58 2.92 6.01 -13.89
C ILE A 58 2.19 6.50 -15.13
N CYS A 59 1.11 5.84 -15.53
CA CYS A 59 0.31 6.27 -16.68
C CYS A 59 -0.36 7.62 -16.44
N ALA A 60 -0.85 7.88 -15.23
CA ALA A 60 -1.43 9.18 -14.87
C ALA A 60 -0.37 10.28 -14.94
N ILE A 61 0.82 10.07 -14.38
CA ILE A 61 1.96 11.00 -14.48
C ILE A 61 2.32 11.23 -15.95
N GLY A 62 2.43 10.17 -16.76
CA GLY A 62 2.70 10.26 -18.19
C GLY A 62 1.69 11.13 -18.94
N LEU A 63 0.39 10.97 -18.64
CA LEU A 63 -0.67 11.81 -19.20
C LEU A 63 -0.49 13.29 -18.80
N VAL A 64 -0.25 13.56 -17.51
CA VAL A 64 -0.02 14.93 -17.03
C VAL A 64 1.18 15.57 -17.72
N LEU A 65 2.28 14.83 -17.85
CA LEU A 65 3.49 15.31 -18.52
C LEU A 65 3.25 15.63 -20.00
N ASN A 66 2.40 14.86 -20.69
CA ASN A 66 2.07 15.07 -22.10
C ASN A 66 1.09 16.24 -22.34
N THR A 67 0.44 16.78 -21.30
CA THR A 67 -0.46 17.94 -21.46
C THR A 67 0.30 19.24 -21.75
N LYS A 68 -0.36 20.18 -22.44
CA LYS A 68 0.14 21.54 -22.70
C LYS A 68 -0.07 22.50 -21.51
N LEU A 69 -0.10 21.98 -20.28
CA LEU A 69 -0.28 22.79 -19.07
C LEU A 69 1.02 23.47 -18.63
N LEU A 70 0.88 24.57 -17.89
CA LEU A 70 2.01 25.22 -17.20
C LEU A 70 2.66 24.26 -16.20
N ILE A 71 3.97 24.39 -16.00
CA ILE A 71 4.77 23.50 -15.12
C ILE A 71 4.18 23.43 -13.71
N ILE A 72 3.80 24.56 -13.12
CA ILE A 72 3.20 24.62 -11.78
C ILE A 72 1.92 23.75 -11.71
N LYS A 73 1.05 23.85 -12.72
CA LYS A 73 -0.18 23.03 -12.78
C LYS A 73 0.15 21.54 -12.92
N LYS A 74 1.19 21.18 -13.67
CA LYS A 74 1.66 19.79 -13.77
C LYS A 74 2.13 19.25 -12.43
N VAL A 75 2.96 20.01 -11.71
CA VAL A 75 3.46 19.63 -10.38
C VAL A 75 2.31 19.42 -9.41
N VAL A 76 1.36 20.37 -9.35
CA VAL A 76 0.17 20.25 -8.50
C VAL A 76 -0.63 19.01 -8.86
N LEU A 77 -0.86 18.75 -10.15
CA LEU A 77 -1.64 17.59 -10.58
C LEU A 77 -0.95 16.27 -10.26
N ILE A 78 0.38 16.18 -10.42
CA ILE A 78 1.19 15.01 -10.02
C ILE A 78 1.10 14.78 -8.52
N LEU A 79 1.22 15.83 -7.70
CA LEU A 79 1.09 15.74 -6.24
C LEU A 79 -0.30 15.23 -5.84
N VAL A 80 -1.36 15.79 -6.43
CA VAL A 80 -2.74 15.34 -6.18
C VAL A 80 -2.93 13.88 -6.59
N THR A 81 -2.44 13.49 -7.77
CA THR A 81 -2.48 12.09 -8.21
C THR A 81 -1.74 11.17 -7.24
N GLY A 82 -0.56 11.58 -6.76
CA GLY A 82 0.21 10.83 -5.76
C GLY A 82 -0.56 10.64 -4.46
N ILE A 83 -1.21 11.69 -3.95
CA ILE A 83 -2.05 11.61 -2.74
C ILE A 83 -3.23 10.66 -2.94
N VAL A 84 -3.95 10.77 -4.07
CA VAL A 84 -5.08 9.89 -4.38
C VAL A 84 -4.65 8.42 -4.42
N VAL A 85 -3.53 8.11 -5.09
CA VAL A 85 -3.00 6.73 -5.13
C VAL A 85 -2.55 6.27 -3.76
N SER A 86 -1.98 7.16 -2.94
CA SER A 86 -1.58 6.85 -1.56
C SER A 86 -2.78 6.41 -0.72
N VAL A 87 -3.91 7.10 -0.83
CA VAL A 87 -5.15 6.74 -0.11
C VAL A 87 -5.60 5.32 -0.46
N TYR A 88 -5.43 4.86 -1.71
CA TYR A 88 -5.79 3.49 -2.09
C TYR A 88 -4.76 2.43 -1.68
N ARG A 89 -3.51 2.82 -1.42
CA ARG A 89 -2.43 1.89 -1.01
C ARG A 89 -2.24 1.76 0.48
N VAL A 90 -2.67 2.75 1.27
CA VAL A 90 -2.51 2.72 2.72
C VAL A 90 -3.51 1.71 3.30
N PRO A 91 -3.05 0.74 4.12
CA PRO A 91 -3.93 -0.25 4.71
C PRO A 91 -4.98 0.39 5.60
N PHE A 92 -6.24 0.03 5.38
CA PHE A 92 -7.36 0.46 6.23
C PHE A 92 -7.64 -0.54 7.36
N SER A 93 -7.11 -1.75 7.27
CA SER A 93 -7.29 -2.81 8.25
C SER A 93 -5.95 -3.24 8.83
N SER A 94 -6.03 -3.80 10.03
CA SER A 94 -4.87 -4.28 10.76
C SER A 94 -4.28 -5.59 10.20
N ALA A 95 -5.02 -6.29 9.34
CA ALA A 95 -4.58 -7.54 8.71
C ALA A 95 -3.28 -7.36 7.89
N GLU A 96 -3.13 -6.25 7.15
CA GLU A 96 -1.89 -5.99 6.40
C GLU A 96 -0.70 -5.68 7.33
N PHE A 97 -0.96 -5.22 8.56
CA PHE A 97 0.09 -5.06 9.58
C PHE A 97 0.50 -6.42 10.14
N ASP A 98 -0.45 -7.32 10.37
CA ASP A 98 -0.17 -8.70 10.80
C ASP A 98 0.65 -9.46 9.74
N ASP A 99 0.32 -9.29 8.45
CA ASP A 99 1.10 -9.84 7.33
C ASP A 99 2.52 -9.26 7.28
N TYR A 100 2.68 -7.96 7.57
CA TYR A 100 3.99 -7.34 7.70
C TYR A 100 4.78 -7.94 8.88
N VAL A 101 4.17 -8.11 10.05
CA VAL A 101 4.81 -8.70 11.23
C VAL A 101 5.24 -10.14 10.93
N LYS A 102 4.38 -10.93 10.25
CA LYS A 102 4.69 -12.29 9.79
C LYS A 102 5.84 -12.30 8.80
N GLY A 103 5.82 -11.44 7.79
CA GLY A 103 6.85 -11.39 6.76
C GLY A 103 8.20 -10.87 7.26
N ALA A 104 8.21 -9.79 8.04
CA ALA A 104 9.43 -9.11 8.47
C ALA A 104 10.04 -9.73 9.74
N TYR A 105 9.22 -10.27 10.65
CA TYR A 105 9.68 -10.79 11.94
C TYR A 105 9.45 -12.29 12.14
N GLY A 106 8.70 -12.95 11.24
CA GLY A 106 8.35 -14.36 11.36
C GLY A 106 7.42 -14.66 12.52
N ILE A 107 6.61 -13.67 12.94
CA ILE A 107 5.70 -13.75 14.07
C ILE A 107 4.28 -13.81 13.52
N GLU A 108 3.53 -14.85 13.87
CA GLU A 108 2.14 -15.03 13.48
C GLU A 108 1.27 -14.87 14.72
N CYS A 109 0.30 -13.95 14.68
CA CYS A 109 -0.57 -13.64 15.80
C CYS A 109 -1.97 -14.20 15.56
N VAL A 110 -2.51 -14.91 16.55
CA VAL A 110 -3.86 -15.50 16.53
C VAL A 110 -4.53 -15.16 17.85
N GLY A 111 -5.55 -14.30 17.80
CA GLY A 111 -6.24 -13.83 19.00
C GLY A 111 -5.34 -12.99 19.90
N SER A 112 -5.10 -13.46 21.13
CA SER A 112 -4.28 -12.79 22.15
C SER A 112 -2.83 -13.29 22.22
N GLU A 113 -2.45 -14.23 21.36
CA GLU A 113 -1.15 -14.89 21.39
C GLU A 113 -0.45 -14.77 20.04
N CYS A 114 0.87 -14.62 20.07
CA CYS A 114 1.72 -14.61 18.90
C CYS A 114 2.78 -15.69 18.99
N VAL A 115 3.04 -16.40 17.90
CA VAL A 115 4.01 -17.48 17.83
C VAL A 115 5.10 -17.13 16.82
N LYS A 116 6.36 -17.32 17.22
CA LYS A 116 7.51 -17.28 16.32
C LYS A 116 8.04 -18.68 16.10
N VAL A 117 7.94 -19.17 14.87
CA VAL A 117 8.50 -20.47 14.49
C VAL A 117 9.95 -20.29 14.05
N LYS A 118 10.91 -20.83 14.80
CA LYS A 118 12.30 -20.92 14.39
C LYS A 118 12.63 -22.36 13.99
N LYS A 119 13.12 -22.55 12.76
CA LYS A 119 13.66 -23.83 12.32
C LYS A 119 15.07 -24.00 12.89
N VAL A 120 15.24 -24.90 13.85
CA VAL A 120 16.56 -25.25 14.38
C VAL A 120 17.01 -26.53 13.67
N VAL A 121 17.97 -26.38 12.76
CA VAL A 121 18.60 -27.52 12.11
C VAL A 121 19.80 -27.92 12.96
N ARG A 122 19.73 -29.08 13.61
CA ARG A 122 20.90 -29.74 14.21
C ARG A 122 21.15 -31.02 13.43
N GLU A 123 22.30 -31.04 12.75
CA GLU A 123 23.04 -32.09 12.02
C GLU A 123 22.32 -33.34 11.47
N ASP A 124 21.28 -33.90 12.10
CA ASP A 124 20.46 -35.00 11.54
C ASP A 124 18.95 -34.95 11.90
N THR A 125 18.45 -33.91 12.58
CA THR A 125 17.02 -33.75 12.88
C THR A 125 16.55 -32.30 12.65
N MET A 126 15.46 -32.13 11.90
CA MET A 126 14.71 -30.87 11.87
C MET A 126 13.89 -30.77 13.15
N LYS A 127 14.23 -29.83 14.04
CA LYS A 127 13.40 -29.49 15.20
C LYS A 127 12.84 -28.08 15.01
N LEU A 128 11.52 -27.96 15.13
CA LEU A 128 10.86 -26.66 15.19
C LEU A 128 10.89 -26.18 16.64
N GLN A 129 11.43 -24.99 16.87
CA GLN A 129 11.34 -24.32 18.16
C GLN A 129 10.29 -23.21 18.03
N THR A 130 9.21 -23.33 18.78
CA THR A 130 8.14 -22.33 18.87
C THR A 130 8.39 -21.46 20.10
N ASN A 131 8.52 -20.16 19.90
CA ASN A 131 8.47 -19.20 20.98
C ASN A 131 7.08 -18.57 21.00
N GLU A 132 6.38 -18.73 22.12
CA GLU A 132 5.08 -18.11 22.37
C GLU A 132 5.26 -16.75 23.05
N TYR A 133 4.52 -15.75 22.59
CA TYR A 133 4.50 -14.41 23.14
C TYR A 133 3.06 -14.01 23.43
N SER A 134 2.79 -13.49 24.62
CA SER A 134 1.50 -12.88 24.94
C SER A 134 1.47 -11.44 24.44
N ILE A 135 0.34 -11.02 23.87
CA ILE A 135 0.10 -9.64 23.43
C ILE A 135 -0.23 -8.80 24.65
N GLN A 136 0.63 -7.84 24.98
CA GLN A 136 0.37 -6.84 26.03
C GLN A 136 -0.37 -5.62 25.48
N GLY A 137 -0.16 -5.31 24.20
CA GLY A 137 -0.80 -4.18 23.55
C GLY A 137 -0.84 -4.37 22.04
N TYR A 138 -1.97 -3.99 21.43
CA TYR A 138 -2.13 -3.95 19.99
C TYR A 138 -2.85 -2.66 19.63
N SER A 139 -2.28 -1.88 18.73
CA SER A 139 -2.95 -0.70 18.19
C SER A 139 -2.70 -0.58 16.69
N PHE A 140 -3.75 -0.21 15.98
CA PHE A 140 -3.68 0.09 14.57
C PHE A 140 -4.43 1.39 14.32
N HIS A 141 -3.71 2.38 13.82
CA HIS A 141 -4.24 3.69 13.51
C HIS A 141 -4.04 3.97 12.03
N TRP A 142 -5.16 4.11 11.32
CA TRP A 142 -5.14 4.53 9.93
C TRP A 142 -5.30 6.04 9.83
N TYR A 143 -4.46 6.65 9.00
CA TYR A 143 -4.55 8.03 8.55
C TYR A 143 -4.59 8.01 7.02
N TYR A 144 -5.33 8.93 6.38
CA TYR A 144 -5.57 8.90 4.93
C TYR A 144 -4.34 8.65 4.04
N VAL A 145 -3.15 9.11 4.47
CA VAL A 145 -1.89 9.01 3.72
C VAL A 145 -0.84 8.11 4.38
N PHE A 146 -1.09 7.58 5.57
CA PHE A 146 -0.21 6.63 6.25
C PHE A 146 -0.98 5.81 7.30
N SER A 147 -0.55 4.60 7.62
CA SER A 147 -1.08 3.88 8.79
C SER A 147 0.04 3.56 9.75
N ARG A 148 -0.30 3.37 11.02
CA ARG A 148 0.63 3.05 12.10
C ARG A 148 0.14 1.79 12.78
N GLY A 149 1.01 0.79 12.84
CA GLY A 149 0.77 -0.44 13.58
C GLY A 149 1.74 -0.53 14.76
N GLU A 150 1.22 -0.92 15.92
CA GLU A 150 2.02 -1.21 17.10
C GLU A 150 1.57 -2.54 17.70
N LEU A 151 2.55 -3.38 18.00
CA LEU A 151 2.39 -4.65 18.67
C LEU A 151 3.41 -4.72 19.81
N THR A 152 2.90 -4.77 21.04
CA THR A 152 3.70 -4.94 22.24
C THR A 152 3.53 -6.37 22.75
N LEU A 153 4.63 -7.10 22.74
CA LEU A 153 4.80 -8.45 23.26
C LEU A 153 5.54 -8.40 24.60
N ASN A 154 5.51 -9.50 25.35
CA ASN A 154 6.18 -9.62 26.66
C ASN A 154 7.65 -9.18 26.69
N ASP A 155 8.40 -9.37 25.61
CA ASP A 155 9.83 -9.09 25.53
C ASP A 155 10.20 -8.02 24.48
N LYS A 156 9.24 -7.61 23.63
CA LYS A 156 9.51 -6.78 22.43
C LYS A 156 8.34 -5.88 22.07
N SER A 157 8.67 -4.66 21.63
CA SER A 157 7.71 -3.77 20.98
C SER A 157 8.05 -3.65 19.50
N ILE A 158 7.09 -3.93 18.62
CA ILE A 158 7.18 -3.76 17.18
C ILE A 158 6.29 -2.58 16.80
N LYS A 159 6.88 -1.54 16.24
CA LYS A 159 6.16 -0.38 15.72
C LYS A 159 6.55 -0.16 14.27
N ALA A 160 5.59 0.07 13.40
CA ALA A 160 5.85 0.40 12.01
C ALA A 160 4.85 1.42 11.48
N ILE A 161 5.30 2.20 10.50
CA ILE A 161 4.46 3.12 9.75
C ILE A 161 4.38 2.65 8.31
N ASN A 162 3.16 2.53 7.77
CA ASN A 162 2.93 2.32 6.37
C ASN A 162 2.82 3.67 5.66
N VAL A 163 3.66 3.92 4.67
CA VAL A 163 3.55 5.09 3.79
C VAL A 163 3.46 4.59 2.36
N MET A 164 2.39 4.97 1.65
CA MET A 164 2.14 4.57 0.26
C MET A 164 2.18 3.04 0.02
N GLY A 165 1.76 2.24 1.00
CA GLY A 165 1.76 0.78 0.91
C GLY A 165 3.09 0.12 1.23
N PHE A 166 4.05 0.85 1.80
CA PHE A 166 5.32 0.29 2.29
C PHE A 166 5.44 0.49 3.80
N TRP A 167 5.78 -0.60 4.51
CA TRP A 167 5.99 -0.58 5.95
C TRP A 167 7.44 -0.24 6.30
N PHE A 168 7.61 0.74 7.17
CA PHE A 168 8.90 1.19 7.69
C PHE A 168 8.93 0.96 9.21
N PRO A 169 9.96 0.29 9.75
CA PRO A 169 10.09 0.09 11.19
C PRO A 169 10.39 1.44 11.87
N LEU A 170 9.66 1.73 12.94
CA LEU A 170 9.91 2.90 13.79
C LEU A 170 10.91 2.49 14.87
N THR A 171 12.15 2.93 14.73
CA THR A 171 13.17 2.87 15.81
C THR A 171 13.00 4.07 16.74
N GLU A 172 13.35 3.94 18.02
CA GLU A 172 13.21 5.00 19.03
C GLU A 172 13.83 6.36 18.62
N SER A 173 14.83 6.36 17.74
CA SER A 173 15.45 7.57 17.20
C SER A 173 14.52 8.41 16.29
N MET A 174 13.45 7.82 15.72
CA MET A 174 12.48 8.53 14.89
C MET A 174 11.33 9.16 15.68
N GLU A 175 10.98 8.63 16.87
CA GLU A 175 9.92 9.20 17.72
C GLU A 175 10.30 10.61 18.23
N PHE A 176 11.59 10.86 18.49
CA PHE A 176 12.10 12.16 18.92
C PHE A 176 12.01 13.25 17.83
N GLY A 177 12.01 12.89 16.55
CA GLY A 177 11.94 13.84 15.44
C GLY A 177 10.54 14.40 15.20
N MET A 178 9.49 13.61 15.46
CA MET A 178 8.10 14.07 15.31
C MET A 178 7.59 14.80 16.56
N ALA A 179 7.95 14.35 17.77
CA ALA A 179 7.52 14.99 19.02
C ALA A 179 8.11 16.39 19.23
N ARG A 180 9.28 16.69 18.64
CA ARG A 180 9.94 17.99 18.79
C ARG A 180 9.35 19.09 17.88
N ARG A 181 8.46 18.76 16.92
CA ARG A 181 7.79 19.76 16.07
C ARG A 181 6.43 20.24 16.60
N THR A 182 5.82 19.54 17.55
CA THR A 182 4.53 19.95 18.14
C THR A 182 4.66 20.82 19.39
N THR A 183 5.89 21.06 19.88
CA THR A 183 6.14 21.84 21.11
C THR A 183 6.88 23.17 20.90
N VAL A 184 7.13 23.59 19.65
CA VAL A 184 7.75 24.89 19.34
C VAL A 184 6.81 25.71 18.46
N ASN A 185 5.67 26.11 19.02
CA ASN A 185 4.87 27.27 18.59
C ASN A 185 3.87 27.63 19.70
N GLY A 186 4.44 27.88 20.88
CA GLY A 186 3.70 28.26 22.07
C GLY A 186 4.55 29.17 22.95
N LYS A 187 5.00 30.29 22.40
CA LYS A 187 5.23 31.59 23.06
C LYS A 187 5.74 32.61 22.06
#